data_AF-R5EQL2-F1
#
_entry.id   AF-R5EQL2-F1
#
_cell.length_a   1.000
_cell.length_b   1.000
_cell.length_c   1.000
_cell.angle_alpha   90.00
_cell.angle_beta   90.00
_cell.angle_gamma   90.00
#
_symmetry.space_group_name_H-M   'P 1'
#
loop_
_entity.id
_entity.type
_entity.pdbx_description
1 polymer ?
#
loop_
_entity_poly.entity_id
_entity_poly.type
_entity_poly.pdbx_seq_one_letter_code
_entity_poly.pdbx_strand_id
1 'polypeptide(L)'
;MKAEELFLAIGEVESSRLTRSELTTARPSGQREQEEPKMKKRNVSRILRNLLVAALIVSLLAVTAYAVAGFVIFDSPQDMISGLFGDKTGYDHKDVTHFTDPEKPGEVYDIPAYDRVPVDESVAASEAVPLVSPVGQSISWEGYTLTVDANMYDQVTKCGVLTYTLENPDGIADYALQENGEIYFPEGEILDINQYGYSYIIPDQSTDTKLTAAYYYRLDNPESTDLVLSFTQWAPIRLSDYKELWKQTKEQVKQEFSEDEAIEHLKQALGDEYEEVASGVSREEIVDIGYERLVYERLDGRFDCPEKITIPEKALGEMSNLTLADGNIKVSPIAICVDTREMQDYPERCIGRVKISFKDGTEYVVMDENVANHMFAVGYTDRDVTLMFNRMIDVNEIASVILDGDVEFRVP
;
A
#
# COMPACT_ATOMS: atom_id res chain seq x y z
N MET A 1 18.74 -2.35 -22.83
CA MET A 1 17.82 -2.03 -21.73
C MET A 1 16.96 -0.88 -22.22
N LYS A 2 15.63 -1.00 -22.13
CA LYS A 2 14.74 0.12 -22.51
C LYS A 2 14.79 1.16 -21.39
N ALA A 3 14.61 2.45 -21.70
CA ALA A 3 14.63 3.54 -20.70
C ALA A 3 13.66 3.30 -19.52
N GLU A 4 12.58 2.57 -19.76
CA GLU A 4 11.59 2.13 -18.76
C GLU A 4 12.17 1.13 -17.73
N GLU A 5 13.10 0.26 -18.15
CA GLU A 5 13.77 -0.71 -17.25
C GLU A 5 14.86 -0.05 -16.39
N LEU A 6 15.44 1.05 -16.86
CA LEU A 6 16.43 1.85 -16.13
C LEU A 6 15.76 2.70 -15.02
N PHE A 7 14.55 3.22 -15.28
CA PHE A 7 13.75 3.98 -14.31
C PHE A 7 13.36 3.13 -13.08
N LEU A 8 13.00 1.86 -13.29
CA LEU A 8 12.73 0.92 -12.20
C LEU A 8 14.02 0.59 -11.41
N ALA A 9 15.13 0.35 -12.11
CA ALA A 9 16.41 0.05 -11.47
C ALA A 9 16.98 1.23 -10.67
N ILE A 10 16.80 2.48 -11.13
CA ILE A 10 17.27 3.67 -10.40
C ILE A 10 16.37 3.97 -9.19
N GLY A 11 15.05 3.75 -9.31
CA GLY A 11 14.12 3.84 -8.18
C GLY A 11 14.41 2.84 -7.06
N GLU A 12 14.81 1.61 -7.39
CA GLU A 12 15.23 0.58 -6.43
C GLU A 12 16.61 0.87 -5.79
N VAL A 13 17.52 1.53 -6.52
CA VAL A 13 18.85 1.89 -6.01
C VAL A 13 18.79 3.07 -5.03
N GLU A 14 17.89 4.04 -5.21
CA GLU A 14 17.73 5.16 -4.27
C GLU A 14 16.97 4.79 -2.98
N SER A 15 16.00 3.88 -3.04
CA SER A 15 15.39 3.32 -1.81
C SER A 15 16.47 2.64 -0.94
N SER A 16 17.42 1.95 -1.59
CA SER A 16 18.56 1.29 -0.94
C SER A 16 19.57 2.29 -0.33
N ARG A 17 19.73 3.49 -0.90
CA ARG A 17 20.65 4.54 -0.40
C ARG A 17 20.07 5.36 0.75
N LEU A 18 18.75 5.60 0.75
CA LEU A 18 18.04 6.20 1.89
C LEU A 18 18.19 5.33 3.16
N THR A 19 18.06 4.01 3.03
CA THR A 19 18.34 3.08 4.15
C THR A 19 19.78 3.11 4.68
N ARG A 20 20.76 3.53 3.87
CA ARG A 20 22.19 3.46 4.23
C ARG A 20 22.76 4.77 4.77
N SER A 21 22.23 5.91 4.35
CA SER A 21 22.69 7.24 4.78
C SER A 21 22.26 7.59 6.22
N GLU A 22 21.12 7.07 6.70
CA GLU A 22 20.61 7.42 8.04
C GLU A 22 21.29 6.67 9.19
N LEU A 23 22.13 5.66 8.91
CA LEU A 23 22.89 4.94 9.93
C LEU A 23 24.10 5.71 10.50
N THR A 24 24.39 6.93 10.02
CA THR A 24 25.68 7.59 10.30
C THR A 24 25.60 9.06 10.71
N THR A 25 24.67 9.49 11.56
CA THR A 25 24.87 10.76 12.30
C THR A 25 24.28 10.77 13.70
N ALA A 26 25.13 10.52 14.69
CA ALA A 26 24.90 10.83 16.10
C ALA A 26 25.41 12.25 16.45
N ARG A 27 24.50 13.13 16.92
CA ARG A 27 24.63 14.31 17.86
C ARG A 27 25.81 15.32 17.71
N PRO A 28 25.60 16.66 17.92
CA PRO A 28 25.32 17.18 19.28
C PRO A 28 24.46 18.46 19.42
N SER A 29 24.23 18.79 20.70
CA SER A 29 23.55 19.90 21.39
C SER A 29 23.69 21.35 20.89
N GLY A 30 22.69 22.20 21.23
CA GLY A 30 22.90 23.63 21.54
C GLY A 30 21.66 24.53 21.45
N GLN A 31 21.14 24.99 22.60
CA GLN A 31 20.11 26.04 22.72
C GLN A 31 20.62 27.42 22.25
N ARG A 32 19.72 28.25 21.68
CA ARG A 32 19.65 29.70 21.94
C ARG A 32 18.31 30.30 21.48
N GLU A 33 17.75 31.15 22.34
CA GLU A 33 16.49 31.88 22.20
C GLU A 33 16.62 33.19 21.40
N GLN A 34 15.47 33.62 20.86
CA GLN A 34 14.96 35.01 20.76
C GLN A 34 15.57 36.02 19.75
N GLU A 35 14.76 36.51 18.79
CA GLU A 35 14.01 37.80 18.87
C GLU A 35 13.30 38.15 17.53
N GLU A 36 11.99 38.45 17.58
CA GLU A 36 11.21 39.04 16.48
C GLU A 36 11.38 40.57 16.40
N PRO A 37 11.27 41.19 15.20
CA PRO A 37 10.90 42.59 15.10
C PRO A 37 9.58 42.85 14.33
N LYS A 38 8.58 43.26 15.13
CA LYS A 38 7.48 44.23 14.91
C LYS A 38 7.25 44.77 13.48
N MET A 39 6.07 44.43 12.94
CA MET A 39 5.44 45.07 11.78
C MET A 39 5.07 46.55 11.99
N LYS A 40 5.32 47.38 10.96
CA LYS A 40 4.71 48.72 10.79
C LYS A 40 3.49 48.64 9.86
N LYS A 41 2.33 49.01 10.39
CA LYS A 41 1.05 49.15 9.67
C LYS A 41 1.11 50.26 8.63
N ARG A 42 0.66 49.99 7.41
CA ARG A 42 0.20 51.02 6.47
C ARG A 42 -1.06 50.55 5.75
N ASN A 43 -2.11 51.35 5.87
CA ASN A 43 -3.46 51.10 5.38
C ASN A 43 -3.53 51.14 3.85
N VAL A 44 -4.00 50.04 3.24
CA VAL A 44 -4.63 50.06 1.91
C VAL A 44 -5.99 49.38 2.03
N SER A 45 -6.92 50.08 2.68
CA SER A 45 -8.33 49.70 2.70
C SER A 45 -8.97 50.14 1.38
N ARG A 46 -9.28 49.17 0.51
CA ARG A 46 -10.45 49.15 -0.41
C ARG A 46 -10.40 48.10 -1.52
N ILE A 47 -9.29 47.36 -1.68
CA ILE A 47 -9.18 46.26 -2.67
C ILE A 47 -9.30 44.86 -2.01
N LEU A 48 -9.18 44.76 -0.69
CA LEU A 48 -9.21 43.47 0.04
C LEU A 48 -10.59 42.84 0.28
N ARG A 49 -11.71 43.52 0.00
CA ARG A 49 -13.04 42.99 0.38
C ARG A 49 -13.60 41.91 -0.55
N ASN A 50 -13.04 41.75 -1.76
CA ASN A 50 -13.52 40.74 -2.72
C ASN A 50 -12.59 39.52 -2.88
N LEU A 51 -11.37 39.56 -2.31
CA LEU A 51 -10.49 38.38 -2.20
C LEU A 51 -10.71 37.59 -0.90
N LEU A 52 -11.37 38.19 0.10
CA LEU A 52 -11.69 37.55 1.37
C LEU A 52 -12.89 36.60 1.31
N VAL A 53 -13.61 36.49 0.18
CA VAL A 53 -14.73 35.53 0.03
C VAL A 53 -14.28 34.27 -0.75
N ALA A 54 -13.23 34.34 -1.56
CA ALA A 54 -12.65 33.17 -2.22
C ALA A 54 -11.59 32.46 -1.35
N ALA A 55 -10.88 33.20 -0.48
CA ALA A 55 -9.93 32.61 0.48
C ALA A 55 -10.62 31.98 1.70
N LEU A 56 -11.91 32.25 1.95
CA LEU A 56 -12.65 31.66 3.08
C LEU A 56 -13.22 30.26 2.78
N ILE A 57 -13.10 29.78 1.54
CA ILE A 57 -13.47 28.39 1.17
C ILE A 57 -12.22 27.49 1.06
N VAL A 58 -11.07 28.03 0.64
CA VAL A 58 -9.83 27.25 0.51
C VAL A 58 -9.02 27.19 1.83
N SER A 59 -9.15 28.19 2.71
CA SER A 59 -8.45 28.18 4.02
C SER A 59 -9.22 27.48 5.15
N LEU A 60 -10.34 26.80 4.85
CA LEU A 60 -11.02 25.91 5.79
C LEU A 60 -10.61 24.43 5.63
N LEU A 61 -9.75 24.10 4.67
CA LEU A 61 -9.39 22.72 4.29
C LEU A 61 -8.09 22.18 4.94
N ALA A 62 -7.40 22.97 5.76
CA ALA A 62 -6.36 22.46 6.67
C ALA A 62 -6.88 22.40 8.11
N VAL A 63 -8.18 22.09 8.26
CA VAL A 63 -8.70 21.60 9.53
C VAL A 63 -8.59 20.10 9.43
N THR A 64 -7.70 19.49 10.21
CA THR A 64 -7.86 18.09 10.62
C THR A 64 -9.21 18.01 11.33
N ALA A 65 -10.26 17.76 10.56
CA ALA A 65 -11.58 17.58 11.08
C ALA A 65 -11.52 16.24 11.84
N TYR A 66 -11.50 16.32 13.17
CA TYR A 66 -11.80 15.15 13.98
C TYR A 66 -13.26 14.78 13.66
N ALA A 67 -13.46 13.84 12.74
CA ALA A 67 -14.75 13.20 12.62
C ALA A 67 -15.08 12.63 14.02
N VAL A 68 -16.32 12.84 14.47
CA VAL A 68 -16.80 12.24 15.72
C VAL A 68 -16.56 10.75 15.59
N ALA A 69 -15.66 10.19 16.41
CA ALA A 69 -15.16 8.82 16.32
C ALA A 69 -16.31 7.80 16.32
N GLY A 70 -16.78 7.47 15.13
CA GLY A 70 -17.89 6.58 14.83
C GLY A 70 -17.68 6.05 13.43
N PHE A 71 -18.15 4.84 13.19
CA PHE A 71 -18.02 4.17 11.90
C PHE A 71 -18.90 4.88 10.87
N VAL A 72 -18.28 5.29 9.75
CA VAL A 72 -18.94 6.02 8.66
C VAL A 72 -19.26 5.09 7.50
N ILE A 73 -18.42 4.09 7.24
CA ILE A 73 -18.61 3.15 6.12
C ILE A 73 -19.55 2.01 6.52
N PHE A 74 -19.42 1.53 7.75
CA PHE A 74 -20.23 0.46 8.32
C PHE A 74 -21.01 0.93 9.55
N ASP A 75 -22.17 0.36 9.82
CA ASP A 75 -22.99 0.75 10.98
C ASP A 75 -22.38 0.27 12.32
N SER A 76 -21.57 -0.78 12.29
CA SER A 76 -20.90 -1.35 13.47
C SER A 76 -19.63 -2.15 13.10
N PRO A 77 -18.76 -2.46 14.08
CA PRO A 77 -17.66 -3.41 13.89
C PRO A 77 -18.12 -4.76 13.34
N GLN A 78 -19.27 -5.26 13.79
CA GLN A 78 -19.80 -6.54 13.33
C GLN A 78 -20.13 -6.47 11.83
N ASP A 79 -20.78 -5.39 11.39
CA ASP A 79 -21.13 -5.18 9.99
C ASP A 79 -19.87 -5.02 9.11
N MET A 80 -18.83 -4.35 9.64
CA MET A 80 -17.52 -4.29 8.99
C MET A 80 -16.92 -5.67 8.79
N ILE A 81 -16.84 -6.51 9.83
CA ILE A 81 -16.26 -7.86 9.71
C ILE A 81 -17.09 -8.72 8.75
N SER A 82 -18.43 -8.70 8.88
CA SER A 82 -19.33 -9.44 7.99
C SER A 82 -19.23 -8.97 6.53
N GLY A 83 -19.06 -7.67 6.28
CA GLY A 83 -18.91 -7.11 4.94
C GLY A 83 -17.55 -7.40 4.30
N LEU A 84 -16.47 -7.45 5.10
CA LEU A 84 -15.10 -7.61 4.61
C LEU A 84 -14.64 -9.06 4.47
N PHE A 85 -15.15 -9.98 5.30
CA PHE A 85 -14.74 -11.39 5.32
C PHE A 85 -15.87 -12.36 4.97
N GLY A 86 -17.06 -11.84 4.65
CA GLY A 86 -18.23 -12.66 4.28
C GLY A 86 -18.34 -12.94 2.79
N ASP A 87 -19.48 -13.51 2.40
CA ASP A 87 -19.81 -13.95 1.04
C ASP A 87 -20.64 -12.93 0.24
N LYS A 88 -20.97 -11.78 0.82
CA LYS A 88 -21.81 -10.75 0.17
C LYS A 88 -21.00 -9.58 -0.38
N THR A 89 -19.84 -9.89 -0.96
CA THR A 89 -18.95 -8.87 -1.52
C THR A 89 -19.20 -8.59 -3.00
N GLY A 90 -19.85 -9.54 -3.71
CA GLY A 90 -20.10 -9.45 -5.14
C GLY A 90 -18.90 -9.83 -6.02
N TYR A 91 -17.80 -10.28 -5.40
CA TYR A 91 -16.54 -10.63 -6.05
C TYR A 91 -16.09 -12.08 -5.74
N ASP A 92 -17.02 -12.94 -5.34
CA ASP A 92 -16.77 -14.37 -5.17
C ASP A 92 -17.06 -15.14 -6.47
N HIS A 93 -16.20 -16.11 -6.79
CA HIS A 93 -16.41 -17.03 -7.90
C HIS A 93 -15.80 -18.40 -7.57
N LYS A 94 -16.59 -19.45 -7.75
CA LYS A 94 -16.25 -20.81 -7.25
C LYS A 94 -15.41 -21.65 -8.18
N ASP A 95 -15.40 -21.29 -9.46
CA ASP A 95 -14.73 -22.04 -10.52
C ASP A 95 -13.61 -21.18 -11.11
N VAL A 96 -12.57 -21.83 -11.63
CA VAL A 96 -11.55 -21.15 -12.44
C VAL A 96 -12.23 -20.48 -13.63
N THR A 97 -12.02 -19.18 -13.79
CA THR A 97 -12.51 -18.41 -14.94
C THR A 97 -11.39 -18.26 -15.97
N HIS A 98 -11.77 -18.05 -17.23
CA HIS A 98 -10.81 -17.91 -18.33
C HIS A 98 -10.91 -16.52 -18.93
N PHE A 99 -9.84 -15.76 -18.84
CA PHE A 99 -9.72 -14.44 -19.46
C PHE A 99 -8.95 -14.53 -20.77
N THR A 100 -9.42 -13.80 -21.79
CA THR A 100 -8.69 -13.64 -23.05
C THR A 100 -8.51 -12.15 -23.28
N ASP A 101 -7.26 -11.71 -23.33
CA ASP A 101 -6.90 -10.32 -23.63
C ASP A 101 -7.31 -10.00 -25.08
N PRO A 102 -8.25 -9.05 -25.31
CA PRO A 102 -8.66 -8.67 -26.66
C PRO A 102 -7.51 -8.11 -27.51
N GLU A 103 -6.48 -7.54 -26.88
CA GLU A 103 -5.29 -7.00 -27.55
C GLU A 103 -4.24 -8.08 -27.83
N LYS A 104 -4.33 -9.25 -27.17
CA LYS A 104 -3.48 -10.43 -27.40
C LYS A 104 -4.32 -11.66 -27.77
N PRO A 105 -4.98 -11.65 -28.94
CA PRO A 105 -5.85 -12.73 -29.36
C PRO A 105 -5.09 -14.06 -29.47
N GLY A 106 -5.48 -15.03 -28.64
CA GLY A 106 -4.89 -16.37 -28.59
C GLY A 106 -4.25 -16.74 -27.25
N GLU A 107 -4.04 -15.75 -26.36
CA GLU A 107 -3.61 -15.99 -24.99
C GLU A 107 -4.84 -16.14 -24.08
N VAL A 108 -4.92 -17.28 -23.39
CA VAL A 108 -5.94 -17.55 -22.37
C VAL A 108 -5.24 -17.60 -21.02
N TYR A 109 -5.75 -16.81 -20.10
CA TYR A 109 -5.27 -16.69 -18.74
C TYR A 109 -6.30 -17.33 -17.81
N ASP A 110 -5.84 -18.26 -16.96
CA ASP A 110 -6.68 -18.87 -15.94
C ASP A 110 -6.69 -17.96 -14.70
N ILE A 111 -7.89 -17.58 -14.28
CA ILE A 111 -8.12 -16.83 -13.05
C ILE A 111 -8.58 -17.84 -12.00
N PRO A 112 -7.81 -18.04 -10.90
CA PRO A 112 -8.15 -19.01 -9.87
C PRO A 112 -9.51 -18.72 -9.24
N ALA A 113 -10.16 -19.77 -8.74
CA ALA A 113 -11.35 -19.63 -7.92
C ALA A 113 -11.07 -18.79 -6.66
N TYR A 114 -12.07 -17.99 -6.29
CA TYR A 114 -12.07 -17.10 -5.15
C TYR A 114 -13.35 -17.32 -4.33
N ASP A 115 -13.36 -18.40 -3.55
CA ASP A 115 -14.51 -18.83 -2.76
C ASP A 115 -14.56 -18.09 -1.43
N ARG A 116 -15.69 -17.47 -1.14
CA ARG A 116 -16.00 -16.83 0.14
C ARG A 116 -17.18 -17.53 0.79
N VAL A 117 -17.23 -17.49 2.11
CA VAL A 117 -18.30 -18.10 2.91
C VAL A 117 -18.84 -17.09 3.91
N PRO A 118 -20.07 -17.28 4.42
CA PRO A 118 -20.57 -16.47 5.51
C PRO A 118 -19.60 -16.44 6.70
N VAL A 119 -19.48 -15.28 7.33
CA VAL A 119 -18.70 -15.13 8.56
C VAL A 119 -19.35 -15.92 9.69
N ASP A 120 -18.55 -16.68 10.44
CA ASP A 120 -18.98 -17.22 11.73
C ASP A 120 -19.09 -16.05 12.73
N GLU A 121 -20.33 -15.71 13.08
CA GLU A 121 -20.63 -14.58 13.98
C GLU A 121 -19.97 -14.74 15.35
N SER A 122 -19.78 -15.98 15.84
CA SER A 122 -19.17 -16.23 17.15
C SER A 122 -17.67 -15.95 17.13
N VAL A 123 -16.97 -16.40 16.08
CA VAL A 123 -15.54 -16.12 15.86
C VAL A 123 -15.33 -14.63 15.62
N ALA A 124 -16.17 -14.00 14.79
CA ALA A 124 -16.08 -12.56 14.55
C ALA A 124 -16.26 -11.76 15.86
N ALA A 125 -17.26 -12.11 16.68
CA ALA A 125 -17.56 -11.41 17.91
C ALA A 125 -16.47 -11.59 18.99
N SER A 126 -15.82 -12.76 19.06
CA SER A 126 -14.76 -13.03 20.06
C SER A 126 -13.39 -12.53 19.62
N GLU A 127 -13.04 -12.67 18.34
CA GLU A 127 -11.68 -12.43 17.84
C GLU A 127 -11.52 -11.07 17.17
N ALA A 128 -12.40 -10.72 16.22
CA ALA A 128 -12.19 -9.58 15.33
C ALA A 128 -12.84 -8.28 15.80
N VAL A 129 -14.11 -8.33 16.19
CA VAL A 129 -14.89 -7.17 16.64
C VAL A 129 -14.18 -6.38 17.76
N PRO A 130 -13.58 -7.01 18.79
CA PRO A 130 -12.86 -6.28 19.84
C PRO A 130 -11.62 -5.53 19.36
N LEU A 131 -11.08 -5.90 18.18
CA LEU A 131 -9.88 -5.33 17.59
C LEU A 131 -10.18 -4.21 16.59
N VAL A 132 -11.45 -4.03 16.20
CA VAL A 132 -11.85 -2.94 15.31
C VAL A 132 -11.82 -1.62 16.09
N SER A 133 -11.01 -0.68 15.62
CA SER A 133 -10.88 0.65 16.19
C SER A 133 -11.25 1.73 15.17
N PRO A 134 -12.11 2.71 15.52
CA PRO A 134 -12.36 3.85 14.65
C PRO A 134 -11.10 4.74 14.57
N VAL A 135 -10.78 5.17 13.36
CA VAL A 135 -9.68 6.11 13.07
C VAL A 135 -10.25 7.51 12.89
N GLY A 136 -11.22 7.68 11.98
CA GLY A 136 -11.93 8.93 11.74
C GLY A 136 -11.03 10.12 11.37
N GLN A 137 -9.88 9.86 10.74
CA GLN A 137 -8.92 10.90 10.33
C GLN A 137 -9.09 11.20 8.84
N SER A 138 -8.94 12.47 8.48
CA SER A 138 -8.99 12.90 7.08
C SER A 138 -7.87 13.88 6.75
N ILE A 139 -7.37 13.80 5.53
CA ILE A 139 -6.45 14.77 4.92
C ILE A 139 -7.00 15.17 3.55
N SER A 140 -6.69 16.38 3.08
CA SER A 140 -7.11 16.85 1.76
C SER A 140 -5.92 17.38 0.98
N TRP A 141 -5.86 17.03 -0.30
CA TRP A 141 -4.79 17.44 -1.19
C TRP A 141 -5.31 17.52 -2.62
N GLU A 142 -5.13 18.69 -3.24
CA GLU A 142 -5.28 18.85 -4.70
C GLU A 142 -6.61 18.31 -5.26
N GLY A 143 -7.71 18.66 -4.57
CA GLY A 143 -9.08 18.29 -4.96
C GLY A 143 -9.57 16.97 -4.37
N TYR A 144 -8.67 16.14 -3.85
CA TYR A 144 -9.01 14.91 -3.15
C TYR A 144 -9.14 15.11 -1.64
N THR A 145 -10.05 14.36 -1.05
CA THR A 145 -10.13 14.14 0.40
C THR A 145 -10.00 12.65 0.67
N LEU A 146 -9.00 12.27 1.47
CA LEU A 146 -8.84 10.92 2.00
C LEU A 146 -9.40 10.91 3.42
N THR A 147 -10.27 9.95 3.72
CA THR A 147 -10.74 9.67 5.08
C THR A 147 -10.48 8.21 5.41
N VAL A 148 -9.77 7.94 6.51
CA VAL A 148 -9.62 6.59 7.07
C VAL A 148 -10.64 6.41 8.19
N ASP A 149 -11.54 5.44 8.03
CA ASP A 149 -12.71 5.24 8.87
C ASP A 149 -12.38 4.35 10.08
N ALA A 150 -11.91 3.13 9.84
CA ALA A 150 -11.59 2.16 10.87
C ALA A 150 -10.38 1.30 10.51
N ASN A 151 -9.78 0.69 11.53
CA ASN A 151 -8.67 -0.23 11.40
C ASN A 151 -8.86 -1.46 12.31
N MET A 152 -8.48 -2.64 11.82
CA MET A 152 -8.34 -3.86 12.60
C MET A 152 -6.95 -4.45 12.32
N TYR A 153 -6.27 -4.91 13.37
CA TYR A 153 -4.92 -5.45 13.26
C TYR A 153 -4.74 -6.64 14.20
N ASP A 154 -4.08 -7.68 13.73
CA ASP A 154 -3.66 -8.85 14.51
C ASP A 154 -2.13 -8.84 14.67
N GLN A 155 -1.68 -8.75 15.93
CA GLN A 155 -0.25 -8.76 16.26
C GLN A 155 0.46 -10.09 15.96
N VAL A 156 -0.27 -11.21 15.93
CA VAL A 156 0.35 -12.54 15.76
C VAL A 156 0.92 -12.70 14.36
N THR A 157 0.10 -12.38 13.36
CA THR A 157 0.45 -12.49 11.93
C THR A 157 0.94 -11.18 11.34
N LYS A 158 0.84 -10.08 12.11
CA LYS A 158 1.07 -8.71 11.66
C LYS A 158 0.22 -8.30 10.47
N CYS A 159 -0.93 -8.93 10.30
CA CYS A 159 -1.87 -8.63 9.23
C CYS A 159 -3.01 -7.74 9.76
N GLY A 160 -3.55 -6.89 8.90
CA GLY A 160 -4.64 -6.00 9.26
C GLY A 160 -5.44 -5.55 8.06
N VAL A 161 -6.51 -4.83 8.35
CA VAL A 161 -7.35 -4.18 7.35
C VAL A 161 -7.81 -2.82 7.86
N LEU A 162 -7.71 -1.81 7.03
CA LEU A 162 -8.35 -0.51 7.25
C LEU A 162 -9.38 -0.23 6.17
N THR A 163 -10.36 0.60 6.48
CA THR A 163 -11.34 1.10 5.52
C THR A 163 -11.10 2.57 5.28
N TYR A 164 -11.14 2.99 4.02
CA TYR A 164 -10.95 4.38 3.64
C TYR A 164 -11.92 4.81 2.55
N THR A 165 -12.05 6.13 2.41
CA THR A 165 -12.77 6.78 1.33
C THR A 165 -11.89 7.86 0.70
N LEU A 166 -11.81 7.85 -0.62
CA LEU A 166 -11.32 8.93 -1.47
C LEU A 166 -12.52 9.68 -2.05
N GLU A 167 -12.58 10.99 -1.87
CA GLU A 167 -13.61 11.85 -2.48
C GLU A 167 -12.95 12.90 -3.36
N ASN A 168 -13.50 13.11 -4.56
CA ASN A 168 -13.15 14.23 -5.42
C ASN A 168 -14.41 14.71 -6.16
N PRO A 169 -14.85 15.97 -5.97
CA PRO A 169 -16.03 16.52 -6.63
C PRO A 169 -16.00 16.47 -8.17
N ASP A 170 -14.80 16.48 -8.75
CA ASP A 170 -14.58 16.43 -10.20
C ASP A 170 -14.48 14.98 -10.74
N GLY A 171 -14.63 13.99 -9.86
CA GLY A 171 -14.53 12.56 -10.16
C GLY A 171 -13.25 11.92 -9.62
N ILE A 172 -13.31 10.62 -9.36
CA ILE A 172 -12.14 9.82 -8.98
C ILE A 172 -11.30 9.52 -10.23
N ALA A 173 -9.97 9.46 -10.09
CA ALA A 173 -9.10 9.05 -11.19
C ALA A 173 -9.48 7.65 -11.71
N ASP A 174 -9.19 7.41 -12.98
CA ASP A 174 -9.48 6.13 -13.62
C ASP A 174 -8.75 4.99 -12.89
N TYR A 175 -9.52 4.09 -12.30
CA TYR A 175 -9.06 2.85 -11.70
C TYR A 175 -9.69 1.66 -12.42
N ALA A 176 -9.02 0.52 -12.33
CA ALA A 176 -9.52 -0.73 -12.85
C ALA A 176 -9.77 -1.71 -11.69
N LEU A 177 -10.71 -2.63 -11.92
CA LEU A 177 -11.10 -3.66 -10.97
C LEU A 177 -10.71 -5.03 -11.53
N GLN A 178 -10.06 -5.83 -10.70
CA GLN A 178 -9.87 -7.25 -10.95
C GLN A 178 -11.15 -8.05 -10.64
N GLU A 179 -11.24 -9.31 -11.08
CA GLU A 179 -12.43 -10.16 -10.85
C GLU A 179 -12.74 -10.37 -9.36
N ASN A 180 -11.72 -10.33 -8.49
CA ASN A 180 -11.83 -10.43 -7.04
C ASN A 180 -12.12 -9.08 -6.33
N GLY A 181 -12.29 -7.99 -7.09
CA GLY A 181 -12.59 -6.65 -6.56
C GLY A 181 -11.37 -5.83 -6.14
N GLU A 182 -10.15 -6.32 -6.41
CA GLU A 182 -8.92 -5.56 -6.18
C GLU A 182 -8.88 -4.32 -7.09
N ILE A 183 -8.47 -3.19 -6.53
CA ILE A 183 -8.32 -1.91 -7.21
C ILE A 183 -6.86 -1.72 -7.59
N TYR A 184 -6.62 -1.27 -8.82
CA TYR A 184 -5.32 -0.72 -9.22
C TYR A 184 -5.53 0.52 -10.09
N PHE A 185 -4.55 1.43 -10.08
CA PHE A 185 -4.59 2.67 -10.86
C PHE A 185 -3.61 2.58 -12.05
N PRO A 186 -4.08 2.34 -13.28
CA PRO A 186 -3.21 2.19 -14.46
C PRO A 186 -2.35 3.41 -14.75
N GLU A 187 -2.81 4.60 -14.36
CA GLU A 187 -2.10 5.86 -14.54
C GLU A 187 -1.26 6.28 -13.33
N GLY A 188 -1.23 5.47 -12.26
CA GLY A 188 -0.47 5.73 -11.05
C GLY A 188 -1.33 5.79 -9.79
N GLU A 189 -0.86 5.11 -8.74
CA GLU A 189 -1.56 5.00 -7.45
C GLU A 189 -1.79 6.35 -6.79
N ILE A 190 -3.03 6.68 -6.41
CA ILE A 190 -3.36 7.93 -5.73
C ILE A 190 -2.80 7.97 -4.31
N LEU A 191 -2.75 6.82 -3.64
CA LEU A 191 -2.37 6.69 -2.24
C LEU A 191 -0.97 6.10 -2.11
N ASP A 192 -0.19 6.71 -1.22
CA ASP A 192 1.03 6.14 -0.69
C ASP A 192 0.70 5.52 0.67
N ILE A 193 0.94 4.22 0.80
CA ILE A 193 0.78 3.50 2.06
C ILE A 193 2.11 2.80 2.34
N ASN A 194 2.71 3.10 3.49
CA ASN A 194 4.08 2.68 3.81
C ASN A 194 4.21 1.19 4.21
N GLN A 195 3.21 0.37 3.94
CA GLN A 195 3.17 -1.05 4.28
C GLN A 195 2.75 -1.85 3.06
N TYR A 196 3.10 -3.13 3.01
CA TYR A 196 2.69 -4.00 1.91
C TYR A 196 1.21 -4.35 2.02
N GLY A 197 0.48 -4.34 0.91
CA GLY A 197 -0.94 -4.68 0.88
C GLY A 197 -1.65 -4.27 -0.41
N TYR A 198 -2.94 -4.58 -0.49
CA TYR A 198 -3.80 -4.25 -1.64
C TYR A 198 -5.15 -3.65 -1.21
N SER A 199 -5.70 -2.80 -2.07
CA SER A 199 -7.02 -2.19 -1.89
C SER A 199 -8.10 -3.00 -2.61
N TYR A 200 -9.25 -3.19 -1.96
CA TYR A 200 -10.42 -3.84 -2.52
C TYR A 200 -11.63 -2.94 -2.40
N ILE A 201 -12.41 -2.81 -3.47
CA ILE A 201 -13.55 -1.88 -3.52
C ILE A 201 -14.70 -2.34 -2.60
N ILE A 202 -15.36 -1.37 -1.98
CA ILE A 202 -16.65 -1.53 -1.31
C ILE A 202 -17.70 -0.90 -2.24
N PRO A 203 -18.33 -1.69 -3.13
CA PRO A 203 -19.07 -1.16 -4.27
C PRO A 203 -20.31 -0.37 -3.86
N ASP A 204 -21.06 -0.86 -2.87
CA ASP A 204 -22.29 -0.21 -2.38
C ASP A 204 -22.04 1.16 -1.73
N GLN A 205 -20.78 1.49 -1.41
CA GLN A 205 -20.37 2.75 -0.80
C GLN A 205 -19.63 3.67 -1.78
N SER A 206 -19.40 3.21 -3.01
CA SER A 206 -18.64 3.91 -4.04
C SER A 206 -19.55 4.54 -5.11
N THR A 207 -19.12 5.67 -5.67
CA THR A 207 -19.76 6.43 -6.75
C THR A 207 -18.69 7.04 -7.66
N ASP A 208 -19.11 7.70 -8.74
CA ASP A 208 -18.17 8.36 -9.68
C ASP A 208 -17.27 9.41 -9.01
N THR A 209 -17.69 9.99 -7.88
CA THR A 209 -16.95 11.03 -7.13
C THR A 209 -16.42 10.54 -5.79
N LYS A 210 -16.62 9.26 -5.46
CA LYS A 210 -16.29 8.68 -4.16
C LYS A 210 -15.84 7.22 -4.34
N LEU A 211 -14.59 6.92 -4.04
CA LEU A 211 -14.10 5.55 -3.98
C LEU A 211 -13.95 5.12 -2.52
N THR A 212 -14.73 4.11 -2.11
CA THR A 212 -14.62 3.52 -0.78
C THR A 212 -14.03 2.13 -0.90
N ALA A 213 -13.03 1.83 -0.08
CA ALA A 213 -12.26 0.60 -0.19
C ALA A 213 -11.77 0.10 1.17
N ALA A 214 -11.38 -1.17 1.21
CA ALA A 214 -10.64 -1.78 2.30
C ALA A 214 -9.21 -2.08 1.84
N TYR A 215 -8.23 -1.63 2.61
CA TYR A 215 -6.82 -1.93 2.38
C TYR A 215 -6.36 -3.01 3.34
N TYR A 216 -6.02 -4.18 2.80
CA TYR A 216 -5.54 -5.34 3.55
C TYR A 216 -4.02 -5.34 3.50
N TYR A 217 -3.38 -5.38 4.66
CA TYR A 217 -1.95 -5.10 4.76
C TYR A 217 -1.21 -6.04 5.71
N ARG A 218 0.11 -6.11 5.53
CA ARG A 218 1.07 -6.69 6.49
C ARG A 218 2.02 -5.59 6.98
N LEU A 219 2.18 -5.48 8.29
CA LEU A 219 3.24 -4.64 8.86
C LEU A 219 4.60 -5.32 8.66
N ASP A 220 5.33 -4.81 7.68
CA ASP A 220 6.55 -5.43 7.17
C ASP A 220 7.63 -4.41 6.80
N ASN A 221 7.35 -3.13 7.01
CA ASN A 221 8.31 -2.07 6.79
C ASN A 221 9.36 -2.04 7.92
N PRO A 222 10.66 -2.20 7.61
CA PRO A 222 11.73 -2.19 8.62
C PRO A 222 11.97 -0.79 9.22
N GLU A 223 11.53 0.27 8.56
CA GLU A 223 11.75 1.66 8.96
C GLU A 223 10.64 2.20 9.87
N SER A 224 9.45 1.61 9.82
CA SER A 224 8.30 2.03 10.63
C SER A 224 7.33 0.89 10.89
N THR A 225 6.95 0.73 12.16
CA THR A 225 5.83 -0.13 12.54
C THR A 225 4.49 0.61 12.56
N ASP A 226 4.50 1.93 12.42
CA ASP A 226 3.27 2.71 12.23
C ASP A 226 2.79 2.57 10.79
N LEU A 227 1.46 2.51 10.64
CA LEU A 227 0.79 2.54 9.34
C LEU A 227 0.51 4.01 8.97
N VAL A 228 1.06 4.42 7.83
CA VAL A 228 1.06 5.80 7.36
C VAL A 228 0.45 5.84 5.98
N LEU A 229 -0.53 6.72 5.81
CA LEU A 229 -1.20 6.97 4.54
C LEU A 229 -1.04 8.43 4.13
N SER A 230 -0.71 8.67 2.87
CA SER A 230 -0.67 10.00 2.25
C SER A 230 -1.07 9.94 0.79
N PHE A 231 -1.21 11.09 0.15
CA PHE A 231 -1.35 11.16 -1.30
C PHE A 231 0.01 11.09 -1.99
N THR A 232 0.07 10.40 -3.12
CA THR A 232 1.20 10.46 -4.05
C THR A 232 1.12 11.70 -4.94
N GLN A 233 2.12 11.87 -5.80
CA GLN A 233 2.08 12.85 -6.89
C GLN A 233 0.94 12.61 -7.90
N TRP A 234 0.34 11.42 -7.97
CA TRP A 234 -0.71 11.12 -8.94
C TRP A 234 -2.08 11.68 -8.55
N ALA A 235 -2.24 12.12 -7.30
CA ALA A 235 -3.41 12.89 -6.88
C ALA A 235 -3.50 14.27 -7.61
N PRO A 236 -2.45 15.12 -7.61
CA PRO A 236 -2.48 16.40 -8.31
C PRO A 236 -2.28 16.38 -9.82
N ILE A 237 -1.60 15.37 -10.37
CA ILE A 237 -1.20 15.39 -11.78
C ILE A 237 -1.44 14.04 -12.45
N ARG A 238 -2.07 14.08 -13.63
CA ARG A 238 -2.28 12.90 -14.48
C ARG A 238 -0.97 12.45 -15.10
N LEU A 239 -0.83 11.16 -15.39
CA LEU A 239 0.37 10.60 -16.01
C LEU A 239 0.74 11.28 -17.34
N SER A 240 -0.27 11.59 -18.16
CA SER A 240 -0.09 12.28 -19.44
C SER A 240 0.49 13.69 -19.26
N ASP A 241 -0.06 14.46 -18.32
CA ASP A 241 0.42 15.81 -18.00
C ASP A 241 1.81 15.78 -17.35
N TYR A 242 2.09 14.78 -16.50
CA TYR A 242 3.41 14.57 -15.92
C TYR A 242 4.45 14.26 -17.00
N LYS A 243 4.14 13.39 -17.97
CA LYS A 243 5.03 13.09 -19.11
C LYS A 243 5.34 14.33 -19.94
N GLU A 244 4.36 15.20 -20.18
CA GLU A 244 4.59 16.45 -20.91
C GLU A 244 5.41 17.45 -20.07
N LEU A 245 5.12 17.59 -18.78
CA LEU A 245 5.91 18.40 -17.85
C LEU A 245 7.37 17.92 -17.79
N TRP A 246 7.59 16.60 -17.70
CA TRP A 246 8.89 15.97 -17.72
C TRP A 246 9.68 16.37 -18.96
N LYS A 247 9.07 16.19 -20.14
CA LYS A 247 9.66 16.54 -21.42
C LYS A 247 10.02 18.03 -21.51
N GLN A 248 9.11 18.92 -21.11
CA GLN A 248 9.37 20.36 -21.10
C GLN A 248 10.51 20.72 -20.16
N THR A 249 10.56 20.09 -18.99
CA THR A 249 11.63 20.30 -18.00
C THR A 249 12.97 19.79 -18.54
N LYS A 250 13.00 18.64 -19.22
CA LYS A 250 14.21 18.09 -19.87
C LYS A 250 14.76 19.05 -20.93
N GLU A 251 13.88 19.64 -21.75
CA GLU A 251 14.29 20.65 -22.74
C GLU A 251 14.81 21.94 -22.10
N GLN A 252 14.25 22.37 -20.97
CA GLN A 252 14.76 23.52 -20.22
C GLN A 252 16.14 23.22 -19.63
N VAL A 253 16.31 22.06 -18.98
CA VAL A 253 17.61 21.64 -18.43
C VAL A 253 18.67 21.60 -19.54
N LYS A 254 18.35 21.07 -20.72
CA LYS A 254 19.26 21.03 -21.88
C LYS A 254 19.67 22.42 -22.40
N GLN A 255 18.87 23.46 -22.15
CA GLN A 255 19.21 24.85 -22.49
C GLN A 255 20.09 25.50 -21.42
N GLU A 256 20.00 25.03 -20.17
CA GLU A 256 20.69 25.62 -19.01
C GLU A 256 22.02 24.94 -18.71
N PHE A 257 22.14 23.64 -18.98
CA PHE A 257 23.32 22.82 -18.68
C PHE A 257 23.91 22.22 -19.95
N SER A 258 25.21 22.35 -20.10
CA SER A 258 25.98 21.61 -21.09
C SER A 258 26.02 20.11 -20.77
N GLU A 259 26.34 19.30 -21.77
CA GLU A 259 26.46 17.85 -21.58
C GLU A 259 27.48 17.48 -20.49
N ASP A 260 28.62 18.19 -20.44
CA ASP A 260 29.66 17.90 -19.46
C ASP A 260 29.23 18.30 -18.04
N GLU A 261 28.45 19.37 -17.88
CA GLU A 261 27.85 19.73 -16.59
C GLU A 261 26.82 18.68 -16.15
N ALA A 262 25.97 18.19 -17.05
CA ALA A 262 25.03 17.10 -16.73
C ALA A 262 25.74 15.82 -16.28
N ILE A 263 26.86 15.47 -16.93
CA ILE A 263 27.73 14.35 -16.50
C ILE A 263 28.33 14.62 -15.13
N GLU A 264 28.79 15.84 -14.86
CA GLU A 264 29.37 16.20 -13.56
C GLU A 264 28.35 16.11 -12.43
N HIS A 265 27.12 16.58 -12.66
CA HIS A 265 26.01 16.39 -11.73
C HIS A 265 25.73 14.91 -11.47
N LEU A 266 25.67 14.09 -12.53
CA LEU A 266 25.49 12.65 -12.38
C LEU A 266 26.61 11.99 -11.58
N LYS A 267 27.87 12.37 -11.82
CA LYS A 267 29.03 11.90 -11.03
C LYS A 267 28.91 12.25 -9.55
N GLN A 268 28.47 13.47 -9.24
CA GLN A 268 28.28 13.92 -7.87
C GLN A 268 27.17 13.13 -7.18
N ALA A 269 26.07 12.85 -7.88
CA ALA A 269 24.95 12.09 -7.34
C ALA A 269 25.30 10.61 -7.10
N LEU A 270 25.96 9.95 -8.06
CA LEU A 270 26.28 8.53 -7.97
C LEU A 270 27.54 8.25 -7.14
N GLY A 271 28.49 9.17 -7.06
CA GLY A 271 29.75 8.96 -6.34
C GLY A 271 30.51 7.76 -6.92
N ASP A 272 30.88 6.81 -6.06
CA ASP A 272 31.68 5.63 -6.44
C ASP A 272 30.97 4.70 -7.43
N GLU A 273 29.63 4.73 -7.48
CA GLU A 273 28.81 3.92 -8.40
C GLU A 273 28.84 4.45 -9.84
N TYR A 274 29.32 5.68 -10.06
CA TYR A 274 29.34 6.28 -11.40
C TYR A 274 30.15 5.45 -12.40
N GLU A 275 31.35 4.99 -12.01
CA GLU A 275 32.24 4.25 -12.93
C GLU A 275 31.63 2.90 -13.34
N GLU A 276 30.86 2.26 -12.45
CA GLU A 276 30.12 1.05 -12.76
C GLU A 276 29.05 1.32 -13.82
N VAL A 277 28.20 2.31 -13.58
CA VAL A 277 27.15 2.73 -14.52
C VAL A 277 27.75 3.15 -15.86
N ALA A 278 28.77 4.01 -15.85
CA ALA A 278 29.45 4.52 -17.05
C ALA A 278 30.16 3.43 -17.86
N SER A 279 30.60 2.34 -17.24
CA SER A 279 31.25 1.23 -17.97
C SER A 279 30.28 0.41 -18.81
N GLY A 280 28.98 0.45 -18.50
CA GLY A 280 27.94 -0.37 -19.14
C GLY A 280 27.19 0.31 -20.27
N VAL A 281 27.35 1.62 -20.46
CA VAL A 281 26.56 2.41 -21.42
C VAL A 281 27.41 3.37 -22.25
N SER A 282 26.86 3.89 -23.34
CA SER A 282 27.51 4.88 -24.18
C SER A 282 27.58 6.26 -23.51
N ARG A 283 28.47 7.14 -24.01
CA ARG A 283 28.52 8.52 -23.51
C ARG A 283 27.19 9.26 -23.73
N GLU A 284 26.51 9.02 -24.85
CA GLU A 284 25.21 9.64 -25.14
C GLU A 284 24.15 9.24 -24.11
N GLU A 285 24.10 7.97 -23.74
CA GLU A 285 23.22 7.47 -22.67
C GLU A 285 23.59 8.09 -21.31
N ILE A 286 24.89 8.22 -20.99
CA ILE A 286 25.33 8.88 -19.74
C ILE A 286 24.91 10.35 -19.67
N VAL A 287 25.00 11.08 -20.78
CA VAL A 287 24.51 12.46 -20.86
C VAL A 287 23.01 12.51 -20.65
N ASP A 288 22.26 11.61 -21.28
CA ASP A 288 20.80 11.60 -21.16
C ASP A 288 20.36 11.25 -19.73
N ILE A 289 21.00 10.28 -19.07
CA ILE A 289 20.80 9.96 -17.64
C ILE A 289 21.11 11.18 -16.76
N GLY A 290 22.19 11.92 -17.06
CA GLY A 290 22.52 13.14 -16.33
C GLY A 290 21.45 14.22 -16.46
N TYR A 291 20.87 14.39 -17.66
CA TYR A 291 19.74 15.29 -17.86
C TYR A 291 18.47 14.79 -17.15
N GLU A 292 18.18 13.49 -17.16
CA GLU A 292 17.06 12.92 -16.43
C GLU A 292 17.19 13.13 -14.92
N ARG A 293 18.40 12.99 -14.38
CA ARG A 293 18.68 13.29 -12.96
C ARG A 293 18.37 14.74 -12.61
N LEU A 294 18.80 15.69 -13.43
CA LEU A 294 18.51 17.10 -13.24
C LEU A 294 17.01 17.41 -13.35
N VAL A 295 16.27 16.68 -14.20
CA VAL A 295 14.80 16.80 -14.27
C VAL A 295 14.16 16.27 -12.99
N TYR A 296 14.59 15.10 -12.51
CA TYR A 296 14.16 14.56 -11.22
C TYR A 296 14.36 15.58 -10.11
N GLU A 297 15.56 16.11 -9.93
CA GLU A 297 15.88 17.10 -8.88
C GLU A 297 15.03 18.37 -8.95
N ARG A 298 14.56 18.76 -10.15
CA ARG A 298 13.66 19.92 -10.33
C ARG A 298 12.22 19.62 -9.95
N LEU A 299 11.79 18.39 -10.17
CA LEU A 299 10.42 17.95 -9.91
C LEU A 299 10.27 17.31 -8.53
N ASP A 300 11.38 16.96 -7.88
CA ASP A 300 11.43 16.37 -6.55
C ASP A 300 10.71 17.26 -5.53
N GLY A 301 9.90 16.63 -4.68
CA GLY A 301 9.08 17.32 -3.68
C GLY A 301 7.96 18.21 -4.22
N ARG A 302 7.83 18.41 -5.55
CA ARG A 302 6.89 19.38 -6.14
C ARG A 302 5.43 19.01 -5.92
N PHE A 303 5.15 17.71 -5.84
CA PHE A 303 3.80 17.16 -5.74
C PHE A 303 3.58 16.40 -4.42
N ASP A 304 4.54 16.46 -3.51
CA ASP A 304 4.49 15.75 -2.24
C ASP A 304 3.37 16.30 -1.39
N CYS A 305 2.51 15.41 -0.93
CA CYS A 305 1.51 15.76 0.07
C CYS A 305 2.23 15.98 1.43
N PRO A 306 2.13 17.18 2.04
CA PRO A 306 2.78 17.45 3.32
C PRO A 306 2.03 16.80 4.49
N GLU A 307 0.78 16.40 4.29
CA GLU A 307 -0.08 15.81 5.32
C GLU A 307 -0.08 14.29 5.21
N LYS A 308 -0.05 13.62 6.37
CA LYS A 308 -0.12 12.17 6.47
C LYS A 308 -1.09 11.79 7.58
N ILE A 309 -1.82 10.71 7.38
CA ILE A 309 -2.57 10.02 8.43
C ILE A 309 -1.63 8.98 9.02
N THR A 310 -1.44 9.01 10.35
CA THR A 310 -0.63 8.01 11.06
C THR A 310 -1.51 7.25 12.03
N ILE A 311 -1.57 5.94 11.83
CA ILE A 311 -2.19 4.99 12.74
C ILE A 311 -1.04 4.34 13.49
N PRO A 312 -0.82 4.70 14.76
CA PRO A 312 0.27 4.11 15.52
C PRO A 312 0.02 2.61 15.67
N GLU A 313 1.09 1.82 15.69
CA GLU A 313 1.01 0.37 15.99
C GLU A 313 0.31 0.11 17.34
N LYS A 314 0.32 1.12 18.24
CA LYS A 314 -0.03 0.97 19.66
C LYS A 314 -1.44 0.43 19.92
N ALA A 315 -1.41 -0.81 20.42
CA ALA A 315 -2.39 -1.49 21.26
C ALA A 315 -3.67 -1.96 20.56
N LEU A 316 -3.52 -2.73 19.49
CA LEU A 316 -4.56 -3.65 19.03
C LEU A 316 -4.20 -5.05 19.52
N GLY A 317 -5.16 -5.73 20.12
CA GLY A 317 -4.98 -7.03 20.77
C GLY A 317 -4.50 -8.14 19.82
N GLU A 318 -4.22 -9.29 20.41
CA GLU A 318 -3.92 -10.51 19.67
C GLU A 318 -5.22 -11.28 19.44
N MET A 319 -5.40 -11.81 18.24
CA MET A 319 -6.39 -12.86 18.04
C MET A 319 -5.85 -14.17 18.63
N SER A 320 -6.75 -15.13 18.86
CA SER A 320 -6.37 -16.51 19.10
C SER A 320 -5.45 -17.01 17.99
N ASN A 321 -4.47 -17.84 18.34
CA ASN A 321 -3.54 -18.35 17.35
C ASN A 321 -3.13 -19.80 17.60
N LEU A 322 -2.77 -20.44 16.49
CA LEU A 322 -2.16 -21.75 16.45
C LEU A 322 -0.73 -21.62 15.95
N THR A 323 0.20 -22.20 16.68
CA THR A 323 1.60 -22.30 16.27
C THR A 323 1.99 -23.76 16.08
N LEU A 324 2.56 -24.09 14.93
CA LEU A 324 3.06 -25.44 14.58
C LEU A 324 4.52 -25.37 14.14
N ALA A 325 5.14 -26.54 13.97
CA ALA A 325 6.50 -26.70 13.43
C ALA A 325 7.54 -25.80 14.13
N ASP A 326 7.57 -25.83 15.46
CA ASP A 326 8.49 -25.05 16.30
C ASP A 326 8.43 -23.53 16.08
N GLY A 327 7.27 -22.98 15.70
CA GLY A 327 7.10 -21.53 15.49
C GLY A 327 7.10 -21.11 14.02
N ASN A 328 7.44 -22.02 13.12
CA ASN A 328 7.57 -21.75 11.71
C ASN A 328 6.23 -21.66 10.97
N ILE A 329 5.14 -22.12 11.59
CA ILE A 329 3.78 -21.92 11.09
C ILE A 329 2.99 -21.20 12.18
N LYS A 330 2.43 -20.04 11.85
CA LYS A 330 1.53 -19.28 12.72
C LYS A 330 0.23 -19.04 11.99
N VAL A 331 -0.89 -19.39 12.61
CA VAL A 331 -2.23 -19.20 12.05
C VAL A 331 -3.04 -18.37 13.04
N SER A 332 -3.68 -17.32 12.54
CA SER A 332 -4.73 -16.58 13.24
C SER A 332 -6.04 -16.68 12.44
N PRO A 333 -7.18 -16.18 12.96
CA PRO A 333 -8.45 -16.21 12.25
C PRO A 333 -8.43 -15.56 10.86
N ILE A 334 -7.48 -14.66 10.59
CA ILE A 334 -7.43 -13.88 9.35
C ILE A 334 -6.19 -14.15 8.49
N ALA A 335 -5.20 -14.90 8.97
CA ALA A 335 -3.97 -15.11 8.19
C ALA A 335 -3.17 -16.36 8.61
N ILE A 336 -2.26 -16.78 7.74
CA ILE A 336 -1.22 -17.75 8.01
C ILE A 336 0.15 -17.21 7.59
N CYS A 337 1.14 -17.36 8.46
CA CYS A 337 2.55 -17.14 8.17
C CYS A 337 3.27 -18.49 8.18
N VAL A 338 4.04 -18.77 7.13
CA VAL A 338 4.85 -19.98 7.00
C VAL A 338 6.29 -19.59 6.69
N ASP A 339 7.24 -20.15 7.42
CA ASP A 339 8.68 -20.00 7.19
C ASP A 339 9.37 -21.38 7.20
N THR A 340 9.66 -21.91 6.03
CA THR A 340 10.19 -23.27 5.88
C THR A 340 11.72 -23.34 5.95
N ARG A 341 12.42 -22.24 6.20
CA ARG A 341 13.89 -22.19 6.16
C ARG A 341 14.56 -23.06 7.22
N GLU A 342 13.98 -23.07 8.42
CA GLU A 342 14.49 -23.85 9.55
C GLU A 342 13.76 -25.21 9.72
N MET A 343 12.82 -25.54 8.82
CA MET A 343 12.10 -26.81 8.85
C MET A 343 12.93 -27.92 8.21
N GLN A 344 13.54 -28.79 9.02
CA GLN A 344 14.37 -29.89 8.52
C GLN A 344 13.62 -30.88 7.62
N ASP A 345 12.33 -31.09 7.89
CA ASP A 345 11.49 -32.04 7.15
C ASP A 345 10.81 -31.41 5.92
N TYR A 346 11.04 -30.11 5.65
CA TYR A 346 10.48 -29.44 4.48
C TYR A 346 11.48 -29.42 3.32
N PRO A 347 11.09 -29.87 2.11
CA PRO A 347 11.96 -29.83 0.94
C PRO A 347 12.34 -28.40 0.55
N GLU A 348 13.54 -28.22 0.00
CA GLU A 348 14.00 -26.90 -0.43
C GLU A 348 13.30 -26.42 -1.72
N ARG A 349 12.15 -25.73 -1.57
CA ARG A 349 11.33 -25.21 -2.67
C ARG A 349 10.35 -24.13 -2.24
N CYS A 350 9.82 -23.41 -3.24
CA CYS A 350 8.63 -22.56 -3.13
C CYS A 350 7.44 -23.28 -2.52
N ILE A 351 6.76 -22.62 -1.60
CA ILE A 351 5.45 -23.02 -1.08
C ILE A 351 4.41 -22.65 -2.14
N GLY A 352 3.94 -23.64 -2.89
CA GLY A 352 2.96 -23.46 -3.96
C GLY A 352 1.52 -23.77 -3.53
N ARG A 353 1.34 -24.54 -2.45
CA ARG A 353 -0.01 -24.89 -1.96
C ARG A 353 -0.11 -24.81 -0.45
N VAL A 354 -1.20 -24.22 0.04
CA VAL A 354 -1.52 -24.13 1.46
C VAL A 354 -2.98 -24.53 1.68
N LYS A 355 -3.18 -25.54 2.53
CA LYS A 355 -4.49 -26.04 2.91
C LYS A 355 -4.59 -26.18 4.43
N ILE A 356 -5.76 -25.89 4.98
CA ILE A 356 -6.09 -26.10 6.39
C ILE A 356 -7.22 -27.15 6.45
N SER A 357 -7.03 -28.18 7.25
CA SER A 357 -8.07 -29.19 7.52
C SER A 357 -8.63 -28.97 8.92
N PHE A 358 -9.96 -29.00 9.05
CA PHE A 358 -10.66 -28.81 10.32
C PHE A 358 -11.05 -30.13 10.96
N LYS A 359 -11.34 -30.09 12.27
CA LYS A 359 -11.72 -31.25 13.10
C LYS A 359 -13.01 -31.93 12.65
N ASP A 360 -13.90 -31.18 12.01
CA ASP A 360 -15.15 -31.69 11.44
C ASP A 360 -14.96 -32.41 10.09
N GLY A 361 -13.73 -32.41 9.55
CA GLY A 361 -13.37 -33.03 8.28
C GLY A 361 -13.52 -32.12 7.06
N THR A 362 -13.95 -30.87 7.23
CA THR A 362 -13.94 -29.87 6.15
C THR A 362 -12.53 -29.34 5.88
N GLU A 363 -12.35 -28.73 4.72
CA GLU A 363 -11.06 -28.19 4.29
C GLU A 363 -11.19 -26.74 3.80
N TYR A 364 -10.14 -25.97 4.02
CA TYR A 364 -9.91 -24.67 3.42
C TYR A 364 -8.66 -24.72 2.55
N VAL A 365 -8.85 -24.68 1.23
CA VAL A 365 -7.75 -24.42 0.30
C VAL A 365 -7.51 -22.91 0.30
N VAL A 366 -6.39 -22.48 0.87
CA VAL A 366 -6.01 -21.06 0.91
C VAL A 366 -5.40 -20.65 -0.42
N MET A 367 -4.54 -21.50 -0.96
CA MET A 367 -3.89 -21.29 -2.25
C MET A 367 -3.49 -22.62 -2.87
N ASP A 368 -3.76 -22.78 -4.17
CA ASP A 368 -3.13 -23.74 -5.06
C ASP A 368 -3.17 -23.23 -6.51
N GLU A 369 -2.92 -24.09 -7.50
CA GLU A 369 -2.92 -23.72 -8.91
C GLU A 369 -4.28 -23.26 -9.46
N ASN A 370 -5.39 -23.60 -8.78
CA ASN A 370 -6.77 -23.32 -9.20
C ASN A 370 -7.53 -22.47 -8.17
N VAL A 371 -6.97 -22.18 -7.01
CA VAL A 371 -7.63 -21.47 -5.91
C VAL A 371 -6.71 -20.40 -5.33
N ALA A 372 -7.24 -19.20 -5.11
CA ALA A 372 -6.52 -18.09 -4.50
C ALA A 372 -7.36 -17.41 -3.42
N ASN A 373 -7.73 -18.14 -2.37
CA ASN A 373 -8.59 -17.65 -1.29
C ASN A 373 -7.84 -16.77 -0.28
N HIS A 374 -7.13 -15.75 -0.74
CA HIS A 374 -6.40 -14.80 0.10
C HIS A 374 -6.55 -13.38 -0.46
N MET A 375 -6.44 -12.37 0.41
CA MET A 375 -6.43 -10.95 0.05
C MET A 375 -5.04 -10.50 -0.42
N PHE A 376 -3.98 -11.17 0.02
CA PHE A 376 -2.63 -10.99 -0.51
C PHE A 376 -1.76 -12.19 -0.17
N ALA A 377 -0.67 -12.35 -0.92
CA ALA A 377 0.39 -13.32 -0.67
C ALA A 377 1.73 -12.59 -0.72
N VAL A 378 2.51 -12.63 0.36
CA VAL A 378 3.83 -11.99 0.42
C VAL A 378 4.86 -12.92 1.02
N GLY A 379 6.01 -13.03 0.35
CA GLY A 379 7.18 -13.79 0.79
C GLY A 379 8.44 -13.06 0.36
N TYR A 380 9.47 -13.07 1.21
CA TYR A 380 10.76 -12.44 0.91
C TYR A 380 11.74 -13.38 0.22
N THR A 381 11.46 -14.67 0.33
CA THR A 381 12.23 -15.77 -0.23
C THR A 381 11.28 -16.77 -0.85
N ASP A 382 11.83 -17.71 -1.58
CA ASP A 382 11.14 -18.92 -2.00
C ASP A 382 10.76 -19.85 -0.83
N ARG A 383 11.10 -19.51 0.42
CA ARG A 383 10.89 -20.39 1.59
C ARG A 383 9.96 -19.82 2.63
N ASP A 384 9.41 -18.62 2.44
CA ASP A 384 8.44 -18.01 3.33
C ASP A 384 7.23 -17.45 2.58
N VAL A 385 6.06 -17.50 3.21
CA VAL A 385 4.86 -16.85 2.70
C VAL A 385 3.94 -16.43 3.85
N THR A 386 3.35 -15.26 3.74
CA THR A 386 2.21 -14.80 4.53
C THR A 386 1.00 -14.65 3.62
N LEU A 387 -0.09 -15.31 3.97
CA LEU A 387 -1.35 -15.28 3.25
C LEU A 387 -2.41 -14.70 4.20
N MET A 388 -2.97 -13.54 3.85
CA MET A 388 -4.15 -13.01 4.55
C MET A 388 -5.39 -13.63 3.93
N PHE A 389 -6.20 -14.33 4.71
CA PHE A 389 -7.37 -15.06 4.23
C PHE A 389 -8.45 -14.12 3.69
N ASN A 390 -9.18 -14.59 2.68
CA ASN A 390 -10.36 -13.90 2.16
C ASN A 390 -11.64 -14.12 3.00
N ARG A 391 -11.52 -14.92 4.07
CA ARG A 391 -12.56 -15.29 5.05
C ARG A 391 -11.97 -15.48 6.44
N MET A 392 -12.80 -15.42 7.47
CA MET A 392 -12.39 -15.77 8.84
C MET A 392 -12.45 -17.28 9.09
N ILE A 393 -11.56 -17.78 9.96
CA ILE A 393 -11.56 -19.17 10.43
C ILE A 393 -11.50 -19.26 11.96
N ASP A 394 -12.05 -20.33 12.54
CA ASP A 394 -11.80 -20.66 13.95
C ASP A 394 -10.51 -21.48 14.06
N VAL A 395 -9.48 -20.89 14.67
CA VAL A 395 -8.19 -21.56 14.89
C VAL A 395 -8.31 -22.77 15.83
N ASN A 396 -9.32 -22.79 16.71
CA ASN A 396 -9.55 -23.90 17.62
C ASN A 396 -10.12 -25.13 16.92
N GLU A 397 -10.73 -24.96 15.74
CA GLU A 397 -11.27 -26.06 14.95
C GLU A 397 -10.25 -26.64 13.97
N ILE A 398 -9.03 -26.10 13.89
CA ILE A 398 -7.98 -26.63 13.03
C ILE A 398 -7.52 -28.02 13.55
N ALA A 399 -7.42 -28.98 12.63
CA ALA A 399 -6.84 -30.30 12.86
C ALA A 399 -5.41 -30.40 12.30
N SER A 400 -5.15 -29.79 11.15
CA SER A 400 -3.82 -29.78 10.53
C SER A 400 -3.64 -28.68 9.49
N VAL A 401 -2.38 -28.30 9.25
CA VAL A 401 -1.96 -27.49 8.10
C VAL A 401 -1.21 -28.39 7.13
N ILE A 402 -1.57 -28.33 5.84
CA ILE A 402 -0.97 -29.12 4.77
C ILE A 402 -0.31 -28.17 3.78
N LEU A 403 0.99 -28.33 3.60
CA LEU A 403 1.80 -27.57 2.66
C LEU A 403 2.13 -28.44 1.45
N ASP A 404 2.03 -27.87 0.26
CA ASP A 404 2.34 -28.49 -1.02
C ASP A 404 1.68 -29.87 -1.26
N GLY A 405 0.60 -30.16 -0.54
CA GLY A 405 -0.20 -31.38 -0.65
C GLY A 405 0.44 -32.65 -0.08
N ASP A 406 1.71 -32.60 0.35
CA ASP A 406 2.47 -33.76 0.80
C ASP A 406 3.14 -33.60 2.17
N VAL A 407 3.15 -32.39 2.75
CA VAL A 407 3.69 -32.13 4.09
C VAL A 407 2.57 -31.73 5.05
N GLU A 408 2.23 -32.59 6.00
CA GLU A 408 1.14 -32.39 6.98
C GLU A 408 1.69 -32.09 8.38
N PHE A 409 1.23 -30.98 8.97
CA PHE A 409 1.51 -30.58 10.35
C PHE A 409 0.24 -30.68 11.17
N ARG A 410 0.16 -31.69 12.04
CA ARG A 410 -1.01 -31.93 12.90
C ARG A 410 -0.98 -31.10 14.16
N VAL A 411 -2.15 -30.63 14.57
CA VAL A 411 -2.35 -30.06 15.90
C VAL A 411 -2.20 -31.19 16.93
N PRO A 412 -1.39 -31.01 17.99
CA PRO A 412 -1.11 -32.03 19.01
C PRO A 412 -2.33 -32.56 19.77
#